data_AF-A0A401HSM6-F1
#
_entry.id   AF-A0A401HSM6-F1
#
_cell.length_a   1.000
_cell.length_b   1.000
_cell.length_c   1.000
_cell.angle_alpha   90.00
_cell.angle_beta   90.00
_cell.angle_gamma   90.00
#
_symmetry.space_group_name_H-M   'P 1'
#
loop_
_entity.id
_entity.type
_entity.pdbx_description
1 polymer ?
#
loop_
_entity_poly.entity_id
_entity_poly.type
_entity_poly.pdbx_seq_one_letter_code
_entity_poly.pdbx_strand_id
1 'polypeptide(L)'
;MIGNLLLQPAAAAATTQPHNLQTKTTPAQMSQDFSQYLKEAIDGVAAQEKGVHNVTDRFIVGQADVSEVMVAANQAHLTLQLTAQVRNKVIESYQEIMRMQL
;
A
#
# COMPACT_ATOMS: atom_id res chain seq x y z
N MET A 1 66.42 22.83 26.02
CA MET A 1 66.30 21.49 25.44
C MET A 1 65.83 20.55 26.54
N ILE A 2 64.66 19.93 26.38
CA ILE A 2 64.29 18.52 26.65
C ILE A 2 62.83 18.45 26.19
N GLY A 3 62.55 17.63 25.18
CA GLY A 3 61.24 17.49 24.55
C GLY A 3 60.32 16.57 25.36
N ASN A 4 59.02 16.84 25.30
CA ASN A 4 57.98 15.93 25.79
C ASN A 4 57.05 15.58 24.63
N LEU A 5 57.34 14.45 24.00
CA LEU A 5 56.53 13.79 22.98
C LEU A 5 55.66 12.73 23.66
N LEU A 6 54.43 12.54 23.17
CA LEU A 6 53.51 11.43 23.49
C LEU A 6 52.94 11.51 24.93
N LEU A 7 51.64 11.71 25.16
CA LEU A 7 50.54 10.77 24.98
C LEU A 7 49.22 11.56 24.84
N GLN A 8 48.46 11.30 23.79
CA GLN A 8 47.04 11.66 23.74
C GLN A 8 46.26 10.35 23.59
N PRO A 9 45.39 9.98 24.55
CA PRO A 9 44.54 8.81 24.38
C PRO A 9 43.54 9.09 23.27
N ALA A 10 43.55 8.21 22.27
CA ALA A 10 42.63 8.21 21.15
C ALA A 10 41.18 8.33 21.64
N ALA A 11 40.44 9.17 20.92
CA ALA A 11 39.08 9.56 21.18
C ALA A 11 38.18 8.36 21.55
N ALA A 12 37.51 8.54 22.68
CA ALA A 12 36.39 7.74 23.10
C ALA A 12 35.29 7.72 22.03
N ALA A 13 34.68 6.54 21.90
CA ALA A 13 33.29 6.32 21.49
C ALA A 13 32.85 7.03 20.20
N ALA A 14 33.10 6.39 19.06
CA ALA A 14 32.21 6.53 17.91
C ALA A 14 30.85 5.93 18.29
N THR A 15 30.00 6.76 18.88
CA THR A 15 28.61 6.51 19.18
C THR A 15 27.91 6.09 17.90
N THR A 16 27.42 4.85 17.87
CA THR A 16 26.43 4.38 16.91
C THR A 16 25.20 5.27 17.04
N GLN A 17 25.04 6.23 16.12
CA GLN A 17 23.81 6.99 15.99
C GLN A 17 22.78 6.07 15.31
N PRO A 18 21.70 5.62 15.99
CA PRO A 18 20.58 5.04 15.28
C PRO A 18 19.95 6.14 14.43
N HIS A 19 20.03 5.98 13.12
CA HIS A 19 19.40 6.85 12.14
C HIS A 19 17.88 6.76 12.33
N ASN A 20 17.34 7.65 13.15
CA ASN A 20 15.92 7.72 13.46
C ASN A 20 15.19 8.34 12.26
N LEU A 21 14.82 7.50 11.29
CA LEU A 21 13.86 7.84 10.25
C LEU A 21 12.46 7.86 10.86
N GLN A 22 12.20 8.84 11.72
CA GLN A 22 10.86 9.18 12.16
C GLN A 22 10.16 9.95 11.03
N THR A 23 9.72 9.23 10.00
CA THR A 23 8.60 9.72 9.17
C THR A 23 7.36 9.63 10.04
N LYS A 24 7.08 10.72 10.75
CA LYS A 24 5.84 10.89 11.52
C LYS A 24 4.68 11.02 10.54
N THR A 25 4.23 9.91 9.98
CA THR A 25 3.03 9.89 9.12
C THR A 25 1.85 10.31 9.97
N THR A 26 1.30 11.48 9.67
CA THR A 26 0.14 11.99 10.40
C THR A 26 -1.12 11.19 10.02
N PRO A 27 -2.14 11.09 10.89
CA PRO A 27 -3.40 10.43 10.53
C PRO A 27 -4.00 10.99 9.24
N ALA A 28 -3.85 12.30 9.00
CA ALA A 28 -4.32 12.97 7.80
C ALA A 28 -3.60 12.50 6.52
N GLN A 29 -2.29 12.26 6.58
CA GLN A 29 -1.53 11.70 5.45
C GLN A 29 -1.97 10.26 5.15
N MET A 30 -2.15 9.43 6.18
CA MET A 30 -2.66 8.06 5.99
C MET A 30 -4.06 8.03 5.35
N SER A 31 -4.97 8.93 5.75
CA SER A 31 -6.30 9.04 5.15
C SER A 31 -6.25 9.47 3.68
N GLN A 32 -5.32 10.35 3.32
CA GLN A 32 -5.13 10.79 1.94
C GLN A 32 -4.56 9.67 1.07
N ASP A 33 -3.55 8.95 1.57
CA ASP A 33 -2.95 7.80 0.89
C ASP A 33 -3.98 6.68 0.69
N PHE A 34 -4.86 6.44 1.68
CA PHE A 34 -5.99 5.52 1.51
C PHE A 34 -6.97 5.97 0.44
N SER A 35 -7.35 7.25 0.46
CA SER A 35 -8.30 7.79 -0.53
C SER A 35 -7.75 7.64 -1.95
N GLN A 36 -6.43 7.83 -2.12
CA GLN A 36 -5.73 7.60 -3.37
C GLN A 36 -5.72 6.11 -3.76
N TYR A 37 -5.39 5.20 -2.84
CA TYR A 37 -5.40 3.77 -3.09
C TYR A 37 -6.80 3.24 -3.44
N LEU A 38 -7.83 3.69 -2.72
CA LEU A 38 -9.22 3.33 -3.00
C LEU A 38 -9.65 3.82 -4.38
N LYS A 39 -9.23 5.04 -4.77
CA LYS A 39 -9.48 5.58 -6.11
C LYS A 39 -8.86 4.69 -7.18
N GLU A 40 -7.58 4.33 -7.03
CA GLU A 40 -6.87 3.44 -7.95
C GLU A 40 -7.50 2.05 -8.03
N ALA A 41 -7.96 1.50 -6.91
CA ALA A 41 -8.66 0.22 -6.89
C ALA A 41 -10.00 0.27 -7.65
N ILE A 42 -10.78 1.35 -7.46
CA ILE A 42 -12.04 1.57 -8.20
C ILE A 42 -11.78 1.76 -9.69
N ASP A 43 -10.77 2.57 -10.06
CA ASP A 43 -10.38 2.78 -11.44
C ASP A 43 -9.89 1.47 -12.10
N GLY A 44 -9.19 0.63 -11.34
CA GLY A 44 -8.77 -0.71 -11.76
C GLY A 44 -9.94 -1.66 -12.04
N VAL A 45 -10.97 -1.64 -11.18
CA VAL A 45 -12.21 -2.41 -11.41
C VAL A 45 -12.93 -1.90 -12.66
N ALA A 46 -13.06 -0.59 -12.86
CA ALA A 46 -13.68 -0.02 -14.05
C ALA A 46 -12.91 -0.39 -15.34
N ALA A 47 -11.58 -0.46 -15.28
CA ALA A 47 -10.76 -0.94 -16.39
C ALA A 47 -10.99 -2.44 -16.67
N GLN A 48 -11.10 -3.27 -15.62
CA GLN A 48 -11.46 -4.67 -15.75
C GLN A 48 -12.86 -4.87 -16.35
N GLU A 49 -13.86 -4.09 -15.93
CA GLU A 49 -15.22 -4.13 -16.51
C GLU A 49 -15.21 -3.84 -18.01
N LYS A 50 -14.41 -2.87 -18.46
CA LYS A 50 -14.20 -2.61 -19.91
C LYS A 50 -13.60 -3.81 -20.63
N GLY A 51 -12.64 -4.50 -20.01
CA GLY A 51 -12.07 -5.74 -20.55
C GLY A 51 -13.11 -6.85 -20.68
N VAL A 52 -13.96 -7.01 -19.66
CA VAL A 52 -15.07 -7.98 -19.66
C VAL A 52 -16.08 -7.65 -20.75
N HIS A 53 -16.42 -6.37 -20.97
CA HIS A 53 -17.27 -5.95 -22.08
C HIS A 53 -16.69 -6.36 -23.43
N ASN A 54 -15.38 -6.17 -23.64
CA ASN A 54 -14.72 -6.58 -24.89
C ASN A 54 -14.76 -8.10 -25.10
N VAL A 55 -14.50 -8.88 -24.04
CA VAL A 55 -14.58 -10.35 -24.09
C VAL A 55 -16.03 -10.82 -24.31
N THR A 56 -17.00 -10.12 -23.72
CA THR A 56 -18.44 -10.39 -23.89
C THR A 56 -18.90 -10.09 -25.31
N ASP A 57 -18.46 -8.97 -25.89
CA ASP A 57 -18.73 -8.66 -27.29
C ASP A 57 -18.16 -9.77 -28.18
N ARG A 58 -16.91 -10.20 -27.94
CA ARG A 58 -16.28 -11.33 -28.65
C ARG A 58 -17.03 -12.66 -28.43
N PHE A 59 -17.59 -12.89 -27.25
CA PHE A 59 -18.45 -14.05 -26.95
C PHE A 59 -19.71 -14.03 -27.81
N ILE A 60 -20.39 -12.88 -27.92
CA ILE A 60 -21.62 -12.73 -28.72
C ILE A 60 -21.35 -12.97 -30.21
N VAL A 61 -20.15 -12.62 -30.71
CA VAL A 61 -19.72 -12.95 -32.10
C VAL A 61 -19.20 -14.39 -32.24
N GLY A 62 -19.27 -15.22 -31.20
CA GLY A 62 -18.89 -16.64 -31.20
C GLY A 62 -17.39 -16.92 -31.05
N GLN A 63 -16.60 -15.97 -30.54
CA GLN A 63 -15.14 -16.07 -30.42
C GLN A 63 -14.61 -16.27 -28.98
N ALA A 64 -15.48 -16.41 -27.98
CA ALA A 64 -15.06 -16.65 -26.59
C ALA A 64 -15.88 -17.80 -25.98
N ASP A 65 -15.32 -18.44 -24.96
CA ASP A 65 -15.87 -19.63 -24.32
C ASP A 65 -16.60 -19.25 -23.02
N VAL A 66 -17.69 -19.93 -22.67
CA VAL A 66 -18.49 -19.65 -21.45
C VAL A 66 -17.63 -19.68 -20.19
N SER A 67 -16.58 -20.51 -20.22
CA SER A 67 -15.59 -20.64 -19.15
C SER A 67 -14.85 -19.34 -18.85
N GLU A 68 -14.53 -18.52 -19.87
CA GLU A 68 -13.82 -17.24 -19.67
C GLU A 68 -14.70 -16.20 -18.97
N VAL A 69 -16.00 -16.15 -19.29
CA VAL A 69 -16.97 -15.27 -18.63
C VAL A 69 -17.13 -15.66 -17.15
N MET A 70 -17.21 -16.95 -16.85
CA MET A 70 -17.30 -17.47 -15.48
C MET A 70 -16.02 -17.19 -14.67
N VAL A 71 -14.84 -17.32 -15.27
CA VAL A 71 -13.56 -16.96 -14.61
C VAL A 71 -13.51 -15.47 -14.32
N ALA A 72 -13.87 -14.63 -15.28
CA ALA A 72 -13.90 -13.18 -15.10
C ALA A 72 -14.90 -12.76 -14.00
N ALA A 73 -16.09 -13.36 -13.96
CA ALA A 73 -17.08 -13.11 -12.91
C ALA A 73 -16.59 -13.52 -11.52
N ASN A 74 -15.96 -14.69 -11.38
CA ASN A 74 -15.37 -15.14 -10.12
C ASN A 74 -14.21 -14.22 -9.68
N GLN A 75 -13.37 -13.78 -10.62
CA GLN A 75 -12.29 -12.85 -10.31
C GLN A 75 -12.84 -11.51 -9.82
N ALA A 76 -13.86 -10.95 -10.48
CA ALA A 76 -14.51 -9.72 -10.05
C ALA A 76 -15.13 -9.86 -8.64
N HIS A 77 -15.77 -10.99 -8.35
CA HIS A 77 -16.34 -11.27 -7.03
C HIS A 77 -15.27 -11.31 -5.93
N LEU A 78 -14.15 -12.00 -6.18
CA LEU A 78 -13.03 -12.09 -5.25
C LEU A 78 -12.37 -10.72 -5.03
N THR A 79 -12.16 -9.94 -6.10
CA THR A 79 -11.62 -8.58 -6.02
C THR A 79 -12.52 -7.70 -5.16
N LEU A 80 -13.85 -7.73 -5.34
CA LEU A 80 -14.77 -6.94 -4.55
C LEU A 80 -14.73 -7.32 -3.05
N GLN A 81 -14.66 -8.62 -2.74
CA GLN A 81 -14.49 -9.10 -1.37
C GLN A 81 -13.20 -8.58 -0.75
N LEU A 82 -12.09 -8.65 -1.48
CA LEU A 82 -10.80 -8.12 -1.04
C LEU A 82 -10.87 -6.61 -0.80
N THR A 83 -11.46 -5.84 -1.71
CA THR A 83 -11.66 -4.39 -1.56
C THR A 83 -12.45 -4.07 -0.29
N ALA A 84 -13.50 -4.83 0.02
CA ALA A 84 -14.28 -4.64 1.25
C ALA A 84 -13.45 -4.92 2.51
N GLN A 85 -12.60 -5.95 2.50
CA GLN A 85 -11.69 -6.25 3.61
C GLN A 85 -10.63 -5.17 3.80
N VAL A 86 -10.02 -4.70 2.72
CA VAL A 86 -9.05 -3.61 2.75
C VAL A 86 -9.69 -2.34 3.29
N ARG A 87 -10.89 -1.97 2.82
CA ARG A 87 -11.65 -0.84 3.35
C ARG A 87 -11.85 -0.95 4.87
N ASN A 88 -12.27 -2.12 5.36
CA ASN A 88 -12.48 -2.33 6.80
C ASN A 88 -11.17 -2.18 7.59
N LYS A 89 -10.07 -2.79 7.12
CA LYS A 89 -8.76 -2.71 7.78
C LYS A 89 -8.19 -1.30 7.83
N VAL A 90 -8.45 -0.49 6.81
CA VAL A 90 -8.01 0.89 6.79
C VAL A 90 -8.82 1.76 7.75
N ILE A 91 -10.13 1.55 7.83
CA ILE A 91 -10.98 2.23 8.84
C ILE A 91 -10.50 1.88 10.26
N GLU A 92 -10.25 0.61 10.55
CA GLU A 92 -9.70 0.16 11.84
C GLU A 92 -8.36 0.83 12.14
N SER A 93 -7.46 0.88 11.15
CA SER A 93 -6.14 1.48 11.30
C SER A 93 -6.20 2.99 11.55
N TYR A 94 -7.12 3.70 10.88
CA TYR A 94 -7.38 5.13 11.14
C TYR A 94 -7.90 5.35 12.57
N GLN A 95 -8.85 4.53 13.02
CA GLN A 95 -9.40 4.61 14.37
C GLN A 95 -8.32 4.34 15.44
N GLU A 96 -7.45 3.35 15.22
CA GLU A 96 -6.40 3.00 16.17
C GLU A 96 -5.33 4.09 16.28
N ILE A 97 -4.92 4.71 15.17
CA ILE A 97 -3.99 5.85 15.18
C ILE A 97 -4.57 7.03 15.97
N MET A 98 -5.88 7.30 15.83
CA MET A 98 -6.56 8.35 16.60
C MET A 98 -6.60 8.03 18.10
N ARG A 99 -6.77 6.74 18.48
CA ARG A 99 -6.72 6.30 19.89
C ARG A 99 -5.32 6.37 20.50
N MET A 100 -4.26 6.23 19.71
CA MET A 100 -2.88 6.41 20.20
C MET A 100 -2.50 7.88 20.44
N GLN A 101 -3.20 8.83 19.83
CA GLN A 101 -2.88 10.27 19.90
C GLN A 101 -3.70 11.05 20.93
N LEU A 102 -4.76 10.45 21.47
CA LEU A 102 -5.54 11.00 22.59
C LEU A 102 -4.92 10.59 23.93
#